data_AF-A0A7K6Z7U0-F1
#
_entry.id   AF-A0A7K6Z7U0-F1
#
_cell.length_a   1.000
_cell.length_b   1.000
_cell.length_c   1.000
_cell.angle_alpha   90.00
_cell.angle_beta   90.00
_cell.angle_gamma   90.00
#
_symmetry.space_group_name_H-M   'P 1'
#
loop_
_entity.id
_entity.type
_entity.pdbx_description
1 polymer ?
#
loop_
_entity_poly.entity_id
_entity_poly.type
_entity_poly.pdbx_seq_one_letter_code
_entity_poly.pdbx_strand_id
1 'polypeptide(L)'
;SMQRRLNRMLDSSHDDKLLALVDVEGFVPKEITVTVKDGKVKVLAEHREEHTTPRGKECNYKNIMKEISLPPGVSEDKVTYSL
;
A
#
# COMPACT_ATOMS: atom_id res chain seq x y z
N SER A 1 -2.18 -3.21 -17.00
CA SER A 1 -2.43 -2.59 -15.69
C SER A 1 -1.50 -3.21 -14.66
N MET A 2 -0.91 -2.39 -13.78
CA MET A 2 -0.02 -2.81 -12.69
C MET A 2 -0.69 -3.83 -11.75
N GLN A 3 -1.98 -3.66 -11.49
CA GLN A 3 -2.74 -4.57 -10.63
C GLN A 3 -2.77 -6.01 -11.16
N ARG A 4 -2.83 -6.23 -12.49
CA ARG A 4 -2.74 -7.58 -13.08
C ARG A 4 -1.34 -8.19 -12.94
N ARG A 5 -0.29 -7.37 -12.89
CA ARG A 5 1.09 -7.83 -12.67
C ARG A 5 1.30 -8.24 -11.22
N LEU A 6 0.84 -7.41 -10.27
CA LEU A 6 0.92 -7.72 -8.84
C LEU A 6 0.15 -8.99 -8.47
N ASN A 7 -1.06 -9.16 -9.00
CA ASN A 7 -1.82 -10.40 -8.76
C ASN A 7 -1.05 -11.63 -9.28
N ARG A 8 -0.44 -11.54 -10.47
CA ARG A 8 0.37 -12.65 -11.01
C ARG A 8 1.61 -12.93 -10.15
N MET A 9 2.23 -11.90 -9.58
CA MET A 9 3.36 -12.06 -8.66
C MET A 9 2.94 -12.72 -7.35
N LEU A 10 1.79 -12.34 -6.80
CA LEU A 10 1.17 -13.02 -5.66
C LEU A 10 0.86 -14.49 -5.99
N ASP A 11 0.24 -14.77 -7.13
CA ASP A 11 -0.13 -16.13 -7.53
C ASP A 11 1.09 -17.04 -7.82
N SER A 12 2.24 -16.46 -8.18
CA SER A 12 3.49 -17.19 -8.44
C SER A 12 4.41 -17.26 -7.22
N SER A 13 4.11 -16.50 -6.17
CA SER A 13 4.72 -16.67 -4.86
C SER A 13 4.38 -18.06 -4.35
N HIS A 14 5.40 -18.91 -4.17
CA HIS A 14 5.22 -20.19 -3.47
C HIS A 14 5.23 -19.99 -1.94
N ASP A 15 5.18 -18.73 -1.48
CA ASP A 15 5.12 -18.37 -0.07
C ASP A 15 3.66 -18.11 0.35
N ASP A 16 3.08 -19.10 1.01
CA ASP A 16 1.73 -19.04 1.59
C ASP A 16 1.57 -17.93 2.66
N LYS A 17 2.67 -17.25 3.02
CA LYS A 17 2.70 -16.17 4.02
C LYS A 17 2.56 -14.78 3.40
N LEU A 18 2.67 -14.63 2.07
CA LEU A 18 2.56 -13.34 1.41
C LEU A 18 1.09 -12.92 1.26
N LEU A 19 0.67 -11.95 2.08
CA LEU A 19 -0.73 -11.50 2.12
C LEU A 19 -1.11 -10.54 0.99
N ALA A 20 -0.18 -9.66 0.60
CA ALA A 20 -0.43 -8.64 -0.42
C ALA A 20 0.86 -8.05 -0.98
N LEU A 21 0.76 -7.57 -2.22
CA LEU A 21 1.70 -6.63 -2.84
C LEU A 21 0.93 -5.35 -3.16
N VAL A 22 1.47 -4.21 -2.75
CA VAL A 22 0.86 -2.89 -2.96
C VAL A 22 1.84 -2.03 -3.72
N ASP A 23 1.42 -1.52 -4.87
CA ASP A 23 2.19 -0.55 -5.64
C ASP A 23 2.15 0.80 -4.93
N VAL A 24 3.27 1.22 -4.36
CA VAL A 24 3.43 2.50 -3.66
C VAL A 24 4.40 3.43 -4.40
N GLU A 25 4.61 3.20 -5.70
CA GLU A 25 5.51 4.02 -6.51
C GLU A 25 5.12 5.50 -6.47
N GLY A 26 6.13 6.35 -6.22
CA GLY A 26 5.99 7.79 -6.13
C GLY A 26 5.50 8.31 -4.77
N PHE A 27 5.24 7.46 -3.78
CA PHE A 27 5.10 7.89 -2.39
C PHE A 27 6.44 7.78 -1.70
N VAL A 28 6.77 8.74 -0.83
CA VAL A 28 7.95 8.58 0.04
C VAL A 28 7.57 7.72 1.25
N PRO A 29 8.50 6.94 1.85
CA PRO A 29 8.16 6.03 2.95
C PRO A 29 7.38 6.66 4.12
N LYS A 30 7.67 7.94 4.43
CA LYS A 30 6.97 8.70 5.48
C LYS A 30 5.49 9.00 5.20
N GLU A 31 5.07 8.92 3.95
CA GLU A 31 3.67 9.11 3.52
C GLU A 31 2.87 7.80 3.60
N ILE A 32 3.54 6.68 3.84
CA ILE A 32 2.96 5.34 3.86
C ILE A 32 2.72 4.95 5.31
N THR A 33 1.48 4.59 5.62
CA THR A 33 1.07 4.06 6.91
C THR A 33 0.53 2.65 6.73
N VAL A 34 1.12 1.70 7.47
CA VAL A 34 0.61 0.33 7.58
C VAL A 34 0.05 0.15 8.99
N THR A 35 -1.22 -0.22 9.09
CA THR A 35 -1.89 -0.53 10.36
C THR A 35 -2.35 -1.97 10.34
N VAL A 36 -2.01 -2.70 11.40
CA VAL A 36 -2.50 -4.06 11.64
C VAL A 36 -3.41 -3.98 12.86
N LYS A 37 -4.70 -4.24 12.67
CA LYS A 37 -5.71 -4.16 13.73
C LYS A 37 -6.99 -4.88 13.33
N ASP A 38 -7.68 -5.45 14.30
CA ASP A 38 -8.99 -6.08 14.15
C ASP A 38 -8.98 -7.20 13.08
N GLY A 39 -7.89 -7.96 13.02
CA GLY A 39 -7.69 -9.04 12.05
C GLY A 39 -7.48 -8.54 10.61
N LYS A 40 -7.06 -7.29 10.43
CA LYS A 40 -6.89 -6.66 9.11
C LYS A 40 -5.56 -5.91 8.99
N VAL A 41 -5.03 -5.90 7.77
CA VAL A 41 -3.93 -5.03 7.37
C VAL A 41 -4.48 -3.93 6.49
N LYS A 42 -4.25 -2.68 6.89
CA LYS A 42 -4.61 -1.49 6.13
C LYS A 42 -3.34 -0.75 5.71
N VAL A 43 -3.18 -0.54 4.40
CA VAL A 43 -2.12 0.27 3.81
C VAL A 43 -2.74 1.56 3.29
N LEU A 44 -2.24 2.68 3.79
CA LEU A 44 -2.60 4.03 3.37
C LEU A 44 -1.35 4.73 2.86
N ALA A 45 -1.48 5.41 1.73
CA ALA A 45 -0.47 6.35 1.27
C ALA A 45 -1.16 7.61 0.77
N GLU A 46 -0.70 8.78 1.19
CA GLU A 46 -1.27 10.07 0.79
C GLU A 46 -0.14 11.05 0.48
N HIS A 47 -0.18 11.62 -0.72
CA HIS A 47 0.80 12.59 -1.19
C HIS A 47 0.08 13.81 -1.74
N ARG A 48 0.50 14.98 -1.27
CA ARG A 48 0.00 16.27 -1.71
C ARG A 48 1.18 17.19 -1.94
N GLU A 49 1.24 17.75 -3.14
CA GLU A 49 2.28 18.69 -3.55
C GLU A 49 1.66 19.91 -4.21
N GLU A 50 2.06 21.09 -3.76
CA GLU A 50 1.63 22.37 -4.34
C GLU A 50 2.80 23.00 -5.09
N HIS A 51 2.55 23.40 -6.32
CA HIS A 51 3.53 24.01 -7.21
C HIS A 51 3.03 25.38 -7.64
N THR A 52 3.89 26.39 -7.66
CA THR A 52 3.58 27.68 -8.28
C THR A 52 4.16 27.68 -9.69
N THR A 53 3.30 27.75 -10.69
CA THR A 53 3.68 27.89 -12.10
C THR A 53 3.38 29.32 -12.57
N PRO A 54 3.95 29.76 -13.72
CA PRO A 54 3.59 31.06 -14.30
C PRO A 54 2.09 31.21 -14.63
N ARG A 55 1.33 30.10 -14.65
CA ARG A 55 -0.11 30.06 -14.94
C ARG A 55 -0.97 30.07 -13.67
N GLY A 56 -0.38 29.88 -12.49
CA GLY A 56 -1.09 29.86 -11.20
C GLY A 56 -0.53 28.82 -10.23
N LYS A 57 -1.30 28.52 -9.18
CA LYS A 57 -0.98 27.43 -8.24
C LYS A 57 -1.60 26.13 -8.74
N GLU A 58 -0.78 25.09 -8.83
CA GLU A 58 -1.18 23.73 -9.18
C GLU A 58 -1.07 22.83 -7.94
N CYS A 59 -2.05 21.96 -7.74
CA CYS A 59 -2.08 21.01 -6.63
C CYS A 59 -2.14 19.60 -7.20
N ASN A 60 -1.09 18.82 -6.95
CA ASN A 60 -1.04 17.40 -7.27
C ASN A 60 -1.40 16.62 -6.01
N TYR A 61 -2.48 15.85 -6.08
CA TYR A 61 -2.92 14.98 -4.99
C TYR A 61 -3.06 13.56 -5.50
N LYS A 62 -2.50 12.61 -4.73
CA LYS A 62 -2.67 11.18 -4.98
C LYS A 62 -2.79 10.44 -3.66
N ASN A 63 -3.62 9.41 -3.65
CA ASN A 63 -3.76 8.53 -2.49
C ASN A 63 -3.91 7.07 -2.91
N ILE A 64 -3.62 6.18 -1.96
CA ILE A 64 -3.86 4.75 -2.05
C ILE A 64 -4.47 4.29 -0.73
N MET A 65 -5.49 3.44 -0.82
CA MET A 65 -6.03 2.70 0.30
C MET A 65 -6.21 1.24 -0.10
N LYS A 66 -5.55 0.34 0.63
CA LYS A 66 -5.73 -1.10 0.49
C LYS A 66 -6.01 -1.72 1.84
N GLU A 67 -7.00 -2.60 1.90
CA GLU A 67 -7.34 -3.37 3.09
C GLU A 67 -7.31 -4.86 2.72
N ILE A 68 -6.70 -5.67 3.59
CA ILE A 68 -6.60 -7.12 3.46
C ILE A 68 -6.99 -7.75 4.80
N SER A 69 -7.88 -8.74 4.78
CA SER A 69 -8.19 -9.54 5.96
C SER A 69 -7.09 -10.55 6.21
N LEU A 70 -6.69 -10.70 7.47
CA LEU A 70 -5.78 -11.76 7.88
C LEU A 70 -6.48 -13.12 7.75
N PRO A 71 -5.75 -14.18 7.36
CA PRO A 71 -6.26 -15.54 7.45
C PRO A 71 -6.63 -15.90 8.90
N PRO A 72 -7.62 -16.79 9.11
CA PRO A 72 -7.99 -17.24 10.45
C PRO A 72 -6.79 -17.80 11.22
N GLY A 73 -6.66 -17.41 12.49
CA GLY A 73 -5.60 -17.90 13.38
C GLY A 73 -4.23 -17.24 13.20
N VAL A 74 -4.08 -16.32 12.24
CA VAL A 74 -2.88 -15.46 12.14
C VAL A 74 -2.98 -14.35 13.18
N SER A 75 -1.97 -14.29 14.04
CA SER A 75 -1.86 -13.26 15.07
C SER A 75 -1.27 -11.97 14.48
N GLU A 76 -1.79 -10.82 14.91
CA GLU A 76 -1.42 -9.49 14.36
C GLU A 76 0.06 -9.15 14.56
N ASP A 77 0.67 -9.60 15.67
CA ASP A 77 2.09 -9.42 16.00
C ASP A 77 3.03 -10.17 15.05
N LYS A 78 2.52 -11.16 14.31
CA LYS A 78 3.30 -11.92 13.31
C LYS A 78 3.30 -11.28 11.93
N VAL A 79 2.49 -10.24 11.72
CA VAL A 79 2.44 -9.53 10.45
C VAL A 79 3.69 -8.66 10.32
N THR A 80 4.40 -8.83 9.22
CA THR A 80 5.57 -8.02 8.87
C THR A 80 5.34 -7.34 7.53
N TYR A 81 6.03 -6.23 7.30
CA TYR A 81 6.01 -5.51 6.03
C TYR A 81 7.40 -4.97 5.70
N SER A 82 7.65 -4.78 4.42
CA SER A 82 8.87 -4.19 3.88
C SER A 82 8.49 -3.29 2.70
N LEU A 83 9.22 -2.18 2.54
CA LEU A 83 9.10 -1.25 1.43
C LEU A 83 10.26 -1.44 0.45
#